data_AF-A0AAD5JTF7-F1
#
_entry.id   AF-A0AAD5JTF7-F1
#
_cell.length_a   1.000
_cell.length_b   1.000
_cell.length_c   1.000
_cell.angle_alpha   90.00
_cell.angle_beta   90.00
_cell.angle_gamma   90.00
#
_symmetry.space_group_name_H-M   'P 1'
#
loop_
_entity.id
_entity.type
_entity.pdbx_description
1 polymer ?
#
loop_
_entity_poly.entity_id
_entity_poly.type
_entity_poly.pdbx_seq_one_letter_code
_entity_poly.pdbx_strand_id
1 'polypeptide(L)'
;MNKYVFSQSEHGVKSINGTVHHECSATPLNLEPYRGIMRKRVIAAETPQRSVQVLGQDNQPVFVPGASNSMPTTGFSDFIQSKKQKIDNKEKATRMPRNELMDVLFAAFEKYPYWSFKGILEHTKQPSQYLKEVLQEICILNKRGPYASNYQLKPEFKQRPSQAELDSEAQAAKDDEGSNASSGDEDEEEMETINV
;
A
#
# COMPACT_ATOMS: atom_id res chain seq x y z
N MET A 1 53.21 51.35 -14.19
CA MET A 1 51.75 51.13 -14.29
C MET A 1 51.10 52.06 -13.28
N ASN A 2 50.24 52.98 -13.70
CA ASN A 2 49.68 53.99 -12.79
C ASN A 2 48.70 53.32 -11.82
N LYS A 3 48.89 53.53 -10.51
CA LYS A 3 47.97 53.06 -9.47
C LYS A 3 47.19 54.26 -8.93
N TYR A 4 45.87 54.12 -8.80
CA TYR A 4 44.96 55.16 -8.31
C TYR A 4 44.23 54.66 -7.06
N VAL A 5 44.00 55.56 -6.10
CA VAL A 5 43.29 55.26 -4.85
C VAL A 5 41.88 55.84 -4.92
N PHE A 6 40.89 54.97 -4.69
CA PHE A 6 39.47 55.35 -4.61
C PHE A 6 38.97 55.06 -3.19
N SER A 7 38.08 55.91 -2.68
CA SER A 7 37.35 55.63 -1.43
C SER A 7 35.86 55.60 -1.66
N GLN A 8 35.18 54.78 -0.86
CA GLN A 8 33.73 54.73 -0.79
C GLN A 8 33.31 54.99 0.67
N SER A 9 32.50 56.02 0.88
CA SER A 9 31.89 56.32 2.19
C SER A 9 30.75 55.33 2.48
N GLU A 10 30.40 55.15 3.76
CA GLU A 10 29.25 54.32 4.19
C GLU A 10 27.94 54.71 3.48
N HIS A 11 27.81 55.97 3.06
CA HIS A 11 26.66 56.49 2.31
C HIS A 11 26.74 56.26 0.79
N GLY A 12 27.67 55.43 0.31
CA GLY A 12 27.76 55.02 -1.10
C GLY A 12 28.39 56.06 -2.04
N VAL A 13 28.80 57.22 -1.55
CA VAL A 13 29.54 58.22 -2.33
C VAL A 13 30.94 57.70 -2.63
N LYS A 14 31.34 57.76 -3.91
CA LYS A 14 32.66 57.34 -4.41
C LYS A 14 33.50 58.56 -4.79
N SER A 15 34.76 58.59 -4.37
CA SER A 15 35.71 59.67 -4.67
C SER A 15 37.08 59.12 -5.07
N ILE A 16 37.81 59.90 -5.89
CA ILE A 16 39.20 59.63 -6.26
C ILE A 16 40.10 60.44 -5.32
N ASN A 17 40.98 59.76 -4.57
CA ASN A 17 41.86 60.42 -3.60
C ASN A 17 43.22 60.80 -4.19
N GLY A 18 43.67 60.12 -5.24
CA GLY A 18 44.90 60.46 -5.94
C GLY A 18 45.63 59.27 -6.57
N THR A 19 46.88 59.52 -6.98
CA THR A 19 47.80 58.55 -7.59
C THR A 19 48.84 58.06 -6.59
N VAL A 20 49.18 56.77 -6.64
CA VAL A 20 50.27 56.21 -5.84
C VAL A 20 51.61 56.54 -6.50
N HIS A 21 52.45 57.28 -5.79
CA HIS A 21 53.77 57.69 -6.28
C HIS A 21 54.88 56.73 -5.85
N HIS A 22 54.82 56.21 -4.62
CA HIS A 22 55.84 55.30 -4.08
C HIS A 22 55.18 54.05 -3.49
N GLU A 23 55.88 52.93 -3.65
CA GLU A 23 55.52 51.65 -3.04
C GLU A 23 56.63 51.26 -2.08
N CYS A 24 56.26 51.04 -0.82
CA CYS A 24 57.20 50.66 0.22
C CYS A 24 56.77 49.31 0.79
N SER A 25 57.72 48.38 0.90
CA SER A 25 57.54 47.15 1.67
C SER A 25 58.17 47.32 3.05
N ALA A 26 57.42 46.97 4.09
CA ALA A 26 57.93 46.98 5.45
C ALA A 26 58.44 45.59 5.81
N THR A 27 59.75 45.48 6.07
CA THR A 27 60.38 44.25 6.59
C THR A 27 60.74 44.43 8.06
N PRO A 28 60.44 43.45 8.94
CA PRO A 28 60.76 43.57 10.36
C PRO A 28 62.28 43.54 10.58
N LEU A 29 62.80 44.48 11.37
CA LEU A 29 64.21 44.59 11.72
C LEU A 29 64.63 43.62 12.85
N ASN A 30 63.73 43.35 13.81
CA ASN A 30 64.00 42.45 14.93
C ASN A 30 63.34 41.08 14.71
N LEU A 31 64.17 40.07 14.53
CA LEU A 31 63.75 38.74 14.10
C LEU A 31 63.16 37.89 15.25
N GLU A 32 63.58 38.08 16.50
CA GLU A 32 63.20 37.17 17.60
C GLU A 32 61.70 37.21 17.97
N PRO A 33 61.11 38.38 18.31
CA PRO A 33 59.67 38.45 18.58
C PRO A 33 58.83 38.16 17.33
N TYR A 34 59.33 38.53 16.13
CA TYR A 34 58.67 38.26 14.86
C TYR A 34 58.56 36.76 14.56
N ARG A 35 59.62 35.99 14.83
CA ARG A 35 59.62 34.51 14.70
C ARG A 35 58.57 33.87 15.59
N GLY A 36 58.39 34.37 16.82
CA GLY A 36 57.34 33.91 17.72
C GLY A 36 55.93 34.13 17.17
N ILE A 37 55.67 35.30 16.58
CA ILE A 37 54.38 35.63 15.96
C ILE A 37 54.13 34.77 14.72
N MET A 38 55.13 34.59 13.87
CA MET A 38 55.02 33.76 12.67
C MET A 38 54.76 32.30 13.02
N ARG A 39 55.44 31.75 14.04
CA ARG A 39 55.19 30.38 14.55
C ARG A 39 53.76 30.21 15.04
N LYS A 40 53.24 31.18 15.82
CA LYS A 40 51.84 31.14 16.29
C LYS A 40 50.83 31.16 15.14
N ARG A 41 51.08 31.97 14.10
CA ARG A 41 50.22 32.04 12.90
C ARG A 41 50.22 30.72 12.13
N VAL A 42 51.40 30.11 11.96
CA VAL A 42 51.54 28.81 11.29
C VAL A 42 50.78 27.73 12.06
N ILE A 43 51.00 27.62 13.37
CA ILE A 43 50.29 26.64 14.20
C ILE A 43 48.78 26.83 14.12
N ALA A 44 48.28 28.06 14.25
CA ALA A 44 46.85 28.34 14.18
C ALA A 44 46.23 28.02 12.81
N ALA A 45 47.00 28.17 11.72
CA ALA A 45 46.57 27.81 10.37
C ALA A 45 46.68 26.30 10.09
N GLU A 46 47.70 25.64 10.65
CA GLU A 46 47.94 24.20 10.51
C GLU A 46 46.98 23.36 11.35
N THR A 47 46.49 23.87 12.49
CA THR A 47 45.48 23.16 13.28
C THR A 47 44.14 23.13 12.54
N PRO A 48 43.64 21.95 12.11
CA PRO A 48 42.37 21.85 11.40
C PRO A 48 41.21 22.19 12.35
N GLN A 49 40.26 23.00 11.88
CA GLN A 49 39.06 23.40 12.66
C GLN A 49 38.14 22.23 13.01
N ARG A 50 38.29 21.09 12.32
CA ARG A 50 37.51 19.88 12.52
C ARG A 50 38.44 18.68 12.46
N SER A 51 38.50 17.91 13.55
CA SER A 51 39.20 16.63 13.60
C SER A 51 38.21 15.50 13.86
N VAL A 52 38.50 14.31 13.32
CA VAL A 52 37.74 13.10 13.61
C VAL A 52 38.35 12.47 14.85
N GLN A 53 37.57 12.40 15.93
CA GLN A 53 37.94 11.65 17.12
C GLN A 53 37.39 10.22 16.98
N VAL A 54 38.27 9.24 16.94
CA VAL A 54 37.87 7.83 17.07
C VAL A 54 37.57 7.61 18.56
N LEU A 55 36.29 7.50 18.89
CA LEU A 55 35.84 7.22 20.26
C LEU A 55 35.75 5.71 20.44
N GLY A 56 36.53 5.16 21.38
CA GLY A 56 36.43 3.79 21.89
C GLY A 56 36.44 2.70 20.81
N GLN A 57 37.62 2.17 20.48
CA GLN A 57 37.74 0.92 19.70
C GLN A 57 37.52 -0.29 20.63
N ASP A 58 36.50 -0.22 21.47
CA ASP A 58 36.29 -1.11 22.59
C ASP A 58 35.06 -1.95 22.21
N ASN A 59 35.30 -3.14 21.63
CA ASN A 59 34.29 -4.19 21.42
C ASN A 59 33.12 -3.91 20.45
N GLN A 60 33.34 -3.20 19.33
CA GLN A 60 32.37 -3.30 18.23
C GLN A 60 32.79 -4.40 17.25
N PRO A 61 31.97 -5.45 17.03
CA PRO A 61 32.24 -6.43 16.00
C PRO A 61 32.21 -5.72 14.65
N VAL A 62 33.34 -5.74 13.94
CA VAL A 62 33.48 -5.15 12.60
C VAL A 62 32.39 -5.76 11.71
N PHE A 63 31.47 -4.90 11.23
CA PHE A 63 30.43 -5.30 10.31
C PHE A 63 31.08 -5.65 8.97
N VAL A 64 31.37 -6.94 8.76
CA VAL A 64 31.90 -7.43 7.48
C VAL A 64 30.73 -7.46 6.49
N PRO A 65 30.80 -6.73 5.36
CA PRO A 65 29.77 -6.80 4.33
C PRO A 65 29.61 -8.25 3.86
N GLY A 66 28.42 -8.84 4.08
CA GLY A 66 28.11 -10.22 3.68
C GLY A 66 27.79 -11.20 4.82
N ALA A 67 28.05 -10.85 6.09
CA ALA A 67 27.73 -11.69 7.26
C ALA A 67 26.52 -11.14 8.05
N SER A 68 25.35 -11.09 7.41
CA SER A 68 24.12 -10.48 7.94
C SER A 68 23.19 -11.48 8.63
N ASN A 69 23.70 -12.35 9.52
CA ASN A 69 22.83 -13.37 10.13
C ASN A 69 22.81 -13.43 11.66
N SER A 70 23.52 -12.55 12.40
CA SER A 70 23.50 -12.66 13.87
C SER A 70 23.54 -11.35 14.67
N MET A 71 23.09 -10.22 14.12
CA MET A 71 22.90 -9.01 14.93
C MET A 71 21.42 -8.75 15.22
N PRO A 72 21.04 -8.56 16.49
CA PRO A 72 19.68 -8.20 16.86
C PRO A 72 19.39 -6.77 16.35
N THR A 73 18.62 -6.69 15.27
CA THR A 73 18.09 -5.44 14.72
C THR A 73 17.02 -4.88 15.66
N THR A 74 17.43 -4.22 16.75
CA THR A 74 16.49 -3.62 17.72
C THR A 74 16.21 -2.13 17.47
N GLY A 75 16.81 -1.50 16.44
CA GLY A 75 16.68 -0.05 16.23
C GLY A 75 16.25 0.42 14.84
N PHE A 76 16.39 -0.38 13.78
CA PHE A 76 16.13 0.08 12.40
C PHE A 76 14.93 -0.59 11.72
N SER A 77 14.38 -1.65 12.31
CA SER A 77 13.19 -2.33 11.79
C SER A 77 11.90 -1.51 11.89
N ASP A 78 11.91 -0.42 12.67
CA ASP A 78 10.72 0.39 12.94
C ASP A 78 10.60 1.63 12.03
N PHE A 79 11.69 2.05 11.39
CA PHE A 79 11.68 3.20 10.47
C PHE A 79 11.12 2.84 9.09
N ILE A 80 11.41 1.62 8.63
CA ILE A 80 10.77 1.04 7.46
C ILE A 80 10.24 -0.32 7.89
N GLN A 81 8.92 -0.38 8.11
CA GLN A 81 8.22 -1.66 8.22
C GLN A 81 8.39 -2.40 6.89
N SER A 82 9.47 -3.18 6.78
CA SER A 82 9.55 -4.20 5.77
C SER A 82 8.33 -5.08 6.00
N LYS A 83 7.49 -5.21 4.97
CA LYS A 83 6.29 -6.05 5.02
C LYS A 83 6.71 -7.36 5.67
N LYS A 84 6.19 -7.63 6.88
CA LYS A 84 6.38 -8.92 7.55
C LYS A 84 6.22 -9.98 6.48
N GLN A 85 7.25 -10.79 6.26
CA GLN A 85 7.13 -11.98 5.43
C GLN A 85 5.88 -12.67 5.96
N LYS A 86 4.82 -12.68 5.15
CA LYS A 86 3.63 -13.44 5.48
C LYS A 86 4.16 -14.84 5.64
N ILE A 87 4.15 -15.33 6.88
CA ILE A 87 4.31 -16.74 7.17
C ILE A 87 3.33 -17.39 6.21
N ASP A 88 3.86 -18.12 5.25
CA ASP A 88 3.11 -18.91 4.30
C ASP A 88 2.40 -20.01 5.10
N ASN A 89 1.38 -19.64 5.88
CA ASN A 89 0.21 -20.47 6.08
C ASN A 89 -0.54 -20.48 4.74
N LYS A 90 0.15 -21.04 3.75
CA LYS A 90 -0.43 -21.72 2.62
C LYS A 90 -1.06 -22.97 3.22
N GLU A 91 -2.11 -22.77 4.02
CA GLU A 91 -3.09 -23.80 4.30
C GLU A 91 -3.40 -24.37 2.92
N LYS A 92 -2.95 -25.60 2.70
CA LYS A 92 -3.20 -26.33 1.46
C LYS A 92 -4.69 -26.61 1.49
N ALA A 93 -5.48 -25.61 1.14
CA ALA A 93 -6.91 -25.79 0.97
C ALA A 93 -7.07 -26.84 -0.13
N THR A 94 -7.50 -28.02 0.28
CA THR A 94 -7.86 -29.08 -0.63
C THR A 94 -8.94 -28.55 -1.55
N ARG A 95 -8.80 -28.83 -2.85
CA ARG A 95 -9.78 -28.40 -3.84
C ARG A 95 -11.13 -29.02 -3.50
N MET A 96 -12.13 -28.19 -3.25
CA MET A 96 -13.51 -28.61 -3.14
C MET A 96 -14.02 -29.08 -4.53
N PRO A 97 -14.86 -30.12 -4.60
CA PRO A 97 -15.49 -30.52 -5.86
C PRO A 97 -16.25 -29.35 -6.48
N ARG A 98 -16.28 -29.28 -7.83
CA ARG A 98 -16.86 -28.13 -8.56
C ARG A 98 -18.31 -27.85 -8.18
N ASN A 99 -19.12 -28.90 -8.01
CA ASN A 99 -20.54 -28.79 -7.68
C ASN A 99 -20.77 -28.05 -6.35
N GLU A 100 -20.11 -28.50 -5.28
CA GLU A 100 -20.23 -27.88 -3.95
C GLU A 100 -19.74 -26.43 -3.94
N LEU A 101 -18.66 -26.13 -4.70
CA LEU A 101 -18.18 -24.75 -4.85
C LEU A 101 -19.20 -23.86 -5.56
N MET A 102 -19.94 -24.38 -6.55
CA MET A 102 -20.99 -23.61 -7.22
C MET A 102 -22.12 -23.27 -6.26
N ASP A 103 -22.56 -24.22 -5.45
CA ASP A 103 -23.65 -24.01 -4.48
C ASP A 103 -23.27 -22.92 -3.45
N VAL A 104 -22.05 -22.98 -2.93
CA VAL A 104 -21.50 -21.94 -2.02
C VAL A 104 -21.40 -20.58 -2.72
N LEU A 105 -20.98 -20.55 -3.99
CA LEU A 105 -20.90 -19.31 -4.76
C LEU A 105 -22.29 -18.70 -5.00
N PHE A 106 -23.29 -19.51 -5.37
CA PHE A 106 -24.66 -19.01 -5.56
C PHE A 106 -25.24 -18.42 -4.27
N ALA A 107 -25.08 -19.12 -3.14
CA ALA A 107 -25.50 -18.60 -1.83
C ALA A 107 -24.79 -17.28 -1.47
N ALA A 108 -23.50 -17.13 -1.82
CA ALA A 108 -22.77 -15.89 -1.60
C ALA A 108 -23.28 -14.75 -2.50
N PHE A 109 -23.60 -15.03 -3.77
CA PHE A 109 -24.11 -14.04 -4.73
C PHE A 109 -25.56 -13.62 -4.48
N GLU A 110 -26.36 -14.47 -3.83
CA GLU A 110 -27.70 -14.11 -3.36
C GLU A 110 -27.64 -13.02 -2.30
N LYS A 111 -26.68 -13.11 -1.37
CA LYS A 111 -26.47 -12.09 -0.33
C LYS A 111 -25.95 -10.77 -0.88
N TYR A 112 -24.98 -10.82 -1.80
CA TYR A 112 -24.43 -9.64 -2.45
C TYR A 112 -24.27 -9.84 -3.96
N PRO A 113 -24.84 -8.98 -4.81
CA PRO A 113 -24.81 -9.16 -6.27
C PRO A 113 -23.41 -8.96 -6.88
N TYR A 114 -22.50 -8.30 -6.15
CA TYR A 114 -21.14 -8.00 -6.60
C TYR A 114 -20.14 -8.42 -5.54
N TRP A 115 -19.16 -9.23 -5.94
CA TRP A 115 -18.10 -9.70 -5.05
C TRP A 115 -16.71 -9.42 -5.61
N SER A 116 -15.77 -9.01 -4.76
CA SER A 116 -14.36 -8.89 -5.14
C SER A 116 -13.66 -10.25 -5.12
N PHE A 117 -12.65 -10.45 -5.99
CA PHE A 117 -11.88 -11.71 -6.03
C PHE A 117 -11.33 -12.11 -4.65
N LYS A 118 -10.83 -11.12 -3.89
CA LYS A 118 -10.26 -11.33 -2.57
C LYS A 118 -11.33 -11.78 -1.56
N GLY A 119 -12.53 -11.21 -1.63
CA GLY A 119 -13.65 -11.60 -0.76
C GLY A 119 -14.10 -13.05 -1.00
N ILE A 120 -14.20 -13.45 -2.26
CA ILE A 120 -14.56 -14.84 -2.62
C ILE A 120 -13.45 -15.81 -2.19
N LEU A 121 -12.19 -15.42 -2.34
CA LEU A 121 -11.04 -16.22 -1.92
C LEU A 121 -11.04 -16.46 -0.40
N GLU A 122 -11.38 -15.45 0.39
CA GLU A 122 -11.45 -15.54 1.84
C GLU A 122 -12.67 -16.37 2.30
N HIS A 123 -13.80 -16.23 1.60
CA HIS A 123 -15.03 -16.97 1.91
C HIS A 123 -14.91 -18.47 1.59
N THR A 124 -14.40 -18.81 0.40
CA THR A 124 -14.32 -20.20 -0.08
C THR A 124 -13.03 -20.90 0.34
N LYS A 125 -12.01 -20.15 0.76
CA LYS A 125 -10.64 -20.59 1.04
C LYS A 125 -10.01 -21.43 -0.08
N GLN A 126 -10.48 -21.33 -1.33
CA GLN A 126 -9.99 -22.16 -2.42
C GLN A 126 -8.69 -21.60 -3.05
N PRO A 127 -7.84 -22.45 -3.68
CA PRO A 127 -6.69 -21.97 -4.42
C PRO A 127 -7.07 -20.97 -5.54
N SER A 128 -6.33 -19.87 -5.64
CA SER A 128 -6.66 -18.75 -6.55
C SER A 128 -6.76 -19.13 -8.02
N GLN A 129 -6.00 -20.14 -8.47
CA GLN A 129 -6.05 -20.63 -9.84
C GLN A 129 -7.36 -21.37 -10.13
N TYR A 130 -7.75 -22.30 -9.26
CA TYR A 130 -8.95 -23.10 -9.42
C TYR A 130 -10.21 -22.25 -9.33
N LEU A 131 -10.24 -21.30 -8.37
CA LEU A 131 -11.35 -20.36 -8.24
C LEU A 131 -11.55 -19.51 -9.50
N LYS A 132 -10.47 -19.10 -10.18
CA LYS A 132 -10.58 -18.34 -11.44
C LYS A 132 -11.17 -19.15 -12.58
N GLU A 133 -10.83 -20.44 -12.69
CA GLU A 133 -11.40 -21.33 -13.71
C GLU A 133 -12.93 -21.43 -13.55
N VAL A 134 -13.38 -21.69 -12.33
CA VAL A 134 -14.81 -21.81 -11.99
C VAL A 134 -15.53 -20.46 -12.19
N LEU A 135 -14.96 -19.35 -11.71
CA LEU A 135 -15.55 -18.01 -11.92
C LEU A 135 -15.63 -17.62 -13.39
N GLN A 136 -14.73 -18.07 -14.25
CA GLN A 136 -14.79 -17.80 -15.70
C GLN A 136 -15.97 -18.50 -16.37
N GLU A 137 -16.40 -19.65 -15.85
CA GLU A 137 -17.54 -20.41 -16.37
C GLU A 137 -18.87 -19.74 -16.00
N ILE A 138 -19.04 -19.28 -14.76
CA ILE A 138 -20.34 -18.80 -14.23
C ILE A 138 -20.47 -17.29 -14.04
N CYS A 139 -19.37 -16.54 -13.96
CA CYS A 139 -19.39 -15.10 -13.66
C CYS A 139 -18.88 -14.23 -14.83
N ILE A 140 -19.18 -12.94 -14.74
CA ILE A 140 -18.68 -11.86 -15.60
C ILE A 140 -17.81 -10.95 -14.73
N LEU A 141 -16.59 -10.64 -15.19
CA LEU A 141 -15.71 -9.68 -14.55
C LEU A 141 -16.00 -8.26 -15.06
N ASN A 142 -16.43 -7.38 -14.16
CA ASN A 142 -16.65 -5.97 -14.49
C ASN A 142 -15.31 -5.23 -14.56
N LYS A 143 -14.88 -4.86 -15.77
CA LYS A 143 -13.59 -4.19 -16.00
C LYS A 143 -13.62 -2.67 -15.78
N ARG A 144 -14.80 -2.06 -15.75
CA ARG A 144 -14.99 -0.59 -15.68
C ARG A 144 -16.15 -0.24 -14.74
N GLY A 145 -16.12 0.97 -14.21
CA GLY A 145 -17.18 1.54 -13.36
C GLY A 145 -16.90 1.44 -11.85
N PRO A 146 -17.86 1.84 -11.00
CA PRO A 146 -17.73 1.82 -9.54
C PRO A 146 -17.52 0.41 -8.96
N TYR A 147 -17.93 -0.62 -9.70
CA TYR A 147 -17.73 -2.04 -9.34
C TYR A 147 -16.61 -2.69 -10.17
N ALA A 148 -15.61 -1.91 -10.59
CA ALA A 148 -14.47 -2.44 -11.32
C ALA A 148 -13.72 -3.49 -10.48
N SER A 149 -13.28 -4.56 -11.14
CA SER A 149 -12.63 -5.73 -10.52
C SER A 149 -13.54 -6.61 -9.66
N ASN A 150 -14.85 -6.38 -9.68
CA ASN A 150 -15.83 -7.29 -9.06
C ASN A 150 -16.38 -8.30 -10.08
N TYR A 151 -16.71 -9.48 -9.57
CA TYR A 151 -17.44 -10.53 -10.28
C TYR A 151 -18.94 -10.36 -10.05
N GLN A 152 -19.72 -10.58 -11.09
CA GLN A 152 -21.17 -10.70 -11.07
C GLN A 152 -21.58 -12.02 -11.70
N LEU A 153 -22.67 -12.63 -11.25
CA LEU A 153 -23.19 -13.85 -11.86
C LEU A 153 -23.72 -13.59 -13.27
N LYS A 154 -23.56 -14.52 -14.21
CA LYS A 154 -24.23 -14.43 -15.52
C LYS A 154 -25.76 -14.47 -15.32
N PRO A 155 -26.53 -13.73 -16.14
CA PRO A 155 -27.99 -13.71 -16.03
C PRO A 155 -28.63 -15.09 -16.21
N GLU A 156 -27.99 -15.98 -16.96
CA GLU A 156 -28.42 -17.38 -17.19
C GLU A 156 -28.47 -18.20 -15.90
N PHE A 157 -27.58 -17.94 -14.94
CA PHE A 157 -27.55 -18.63 -13.65
C PHE A 157 -28.31 -17.90 -12.55
N LYS A 158 -28.75 -16.65 -12.82
CA LYS A 158 -29.54 -15.85 -11.87
C LYS A 158 -30.99 -16.33 -11.76
N GLN A 159 -31.46 -17.10 -12.73
CA GLN A 159 -32.82 -17.63 -12.83
C GLN A 159 -32.91 -19.13 -12.61
N ARG A 160 -31.83 -19.78 -12.16
CA ARG A 160 -31.95 -21.17 -11.73
C ARG A 160 -32.63 -21.13 -10.36
N PRO A 161 -33.90 -21.58 -10.22
CA PRO A 161 -34.44 -21.77 -8.88
C PRO A 161 -33.48 -22.69 -8.15
N SER A 162 -33.16 -22.31 -6.93
CA SER A 162 -32.30 -23.13 -6.08
C SER A 162 -32.94 -24.52 -6.00
N GLN A 163 -32.14 -25.58 -5.99
CA GLN A 163 -32.69 -26.94 -5.85
C GLN A 163 -33.53 -27.06 -4.55
N ALA A 164 -33.28 -26.18 -3.58
CA ALA A 164 -34.05 -25.99 -2.36
C ALA A 164 -35.48 -25.41 -2.58
N GLU A 165 -35.71 -24.60 -3.62
CA GLU A 165 -37.06 -24.15 -4.01
C GLU A 165 -37.86 -25.26 -4.67
N LEU A 166 -37.22 -26.10 -5.49
CA LEU A 166 -37.85 -27.27 -6.11
C LEU A 166 -38.23 -28.35 -5.06
N ASP A 167 -37.42 -28.52 -4.02
CA ASP A 167 -37.71 -29.46 -2.93
C ASP A 167 -38.77 -28.90 -1.95
N SER A 168 -38.86 -27.57 -1.79
CA SER A 168 -39.88 -26.93 -0.93
C SER A 168 -41.24 -26.79 -1.62
N GLU A 169 -41.31 -26.59 -2.94
CA GLU A 169 -42.57 -26.68 -3.71
C GLU A 169 -43.11 -28.13 -3.77
N ALA A 170 -42.24 -29.14 -3.74
CA ALA A 170 -42.65 -30.56 -3.65
C ALA A 170 -43.13 -30.98 -2.24
N GLN A 171 -42.79 -30.23 -1.20
CA GLN A 171 -43.25 -30.44 0.18
C GLN A 171 -44.50 -29.61 0.53
N ALA A 172 -44.69 -28.43 -0.06
CA ALA A 172 -45.92 -27.64 0.10
C ALA A 172 -47.15 -28.30 -0.58
N ALA A 173 -46.94 -29.17 -1.58
CA ALA A 173 -48.02 -29.90 -2.25
C ALA A 173 -48.49 -31.18 -1.52
N LYS A 174 -47.96 -31.50 -0.33
CA LYS A 174 -48.32 -32.71 0.44
C LYS A 174 -49.11 -32.46 1.74
N ASP A 175 -49.31 -31.21 2.14
CA ASP A 175 -49.94 -30.87 3.42
C ASP A 175 -51.39 -30.31 3.31
N ASP A 176 -52.06 -30.43 2.15
CA ASP A 176 -53.47 -29.97 1.97
C ASP A 176 -54.53 -31.09 1.90
N GLU A 177 -54.16 -32.38 1.99
CA GLU A 177 -55.17 -33.44 2.19
C GLU A 177 -55.51 -33.61 3.69
N GLY A 178 -56.30 -32.66 4.20
CA GLY A 178 -56.81 -32.66 5.57
C GLY A 178 -58.28 -32.27 5.65
N SER A 179 -59.16 -33.19 5.25
CA SER A 179 -60.53 -33.39 5.78
C SER A 179 -61.39 -32.14 6.07
N ASN A 180 -62.39 -31.88 5.22
CA ASN A 180 -63.74 -31.62 5.73
C ASN A 180 -64.81 -31.99 4.67
N ALA A 181 -65.41 -33.17 4.84
CA ALA A 181 -66.67 -33.51 4.20
C ALA A 181 -67.81 -33.03 5.11
N SER A 182 -68.65 -32.10 4.64
CA SER A 182 -70.10 -32.14 4.90
C SER A 182 -70.87 -31.00 4.19
N SER A 183 -71.75 -31.41 3.28
CA SER A 183 -73.15 -30.99 3.13
C SER A 183 -73.55 -29.62 2.53
N GLY A 184 -74.19 -29.73 1.34
CA GLY A 184 -75.39 -28.97 0.90
C GLY A 184 -75.15 -27.59 0.29
N ASP A 185 -75.95 -27.05 -0.62
CA ASP A 185 -77.02 -27.49 -1.52
C ASP A 185 -77.31 -26.26 -2.41
N GLU A 186 -77.70 -26.52 -3.66
CA GLU A 186 -78.54 -25.69 -4.57
C GLU A 186 -78.24 -24.21 -4.96
N ASP A 187 -78.74 -23.91 -6.18
CA ASP A 187 -78.99 -22.63 -6.88
C ASP A 187 -77.82 -21.98 -7.69
N GLU A 188 -77.78 -22.12 -9.02
CA GLU A 188 -78.57 -21.47 -10.11
C GLU A 188 -78.10 -20.04 -10.49
N GLU A 189 -77.84 -19.87 -11.80
CA GLU A 189 -77.89 -18.61 -12.59
C GLU A 189 -76.76 -17.56 -12.32
N GLU A 190 -76.20 -16.79 -13.26
CA GLU A 190 -76.34 -16.53 -14.69
C GLU A 190 -75.04 -15.77 -15.12
N MET A 191 -74.77 -15.74 -16.43
CA MET A 191 -73.61 -15.06 -17.02
C MET A 191 -73.69 -13.53 -16.91
N GLU A 192 -72.55 -12.83 -16.96
CA GLU A 192 -72.33 -11.77 -17.96
C GLU A 192 -70.87 -11.29 -18.04
N THR A 193 -70.38 -11.25 -19.27
CA THR A 193 -69.15 -10.59 -19.73
C THR A 193 -69.32 -9.07 -19.77
N ILE A 194 -68.33 -8.31 -19.30
CA ILE A 194 -68.11 -6.94 -19.78
C ILE A 194 -66.62 -6.70 -20.04
N ASN A 195 -66.30 -6.53 -21.32
CA ASN A 195 -65.08 -5.90 -21.84
C ASN A 195 -65.10 -4.40 -21.54
N VAL A 196 -63.91 -3.85 -21.26
CA VAL A 196 -63.46 -2.56 -21.82
C VAL A 196 -61.99 -2.68 -22.21
#